data_AF-A0A6C0EIV5-F1
#
_entry.id   AF-A0A6C0EIV5-F1
#
_cell.length_a   1.000
_cell.length_b   1.000
_cell.length_c   1.000
_cell.angle_alpha   90.00
_cell.angle_beta   90.00
_cell.angle_gamma   90.00
#
_symmetry.space_group_name_H-M   'P 1'
#
loop_
_entity.id
_entity.type
_entity.pdbx_description
1 polymer ?
#
loop_
_entity_poly.entity_id
_entity_poly.type
_entity_poly.pdbx_seq_one_letter_code
_entity_poly.pdbx_strand_id
1 'polypeptide(L)'
;MEIDNNSLDIVTTIEELTYFYVKKHYKRYCKENGKKFILKENLLEVITNIVKDKFGDCKQYIIEKIELDTTITIYQRGEIDKIFIDIEDDRDTLYKRLENIIDEFQSKKGFYDL
;
A
#
# COMPACT_ATOMS: atom_id res chain seq x y z
N MET A 1 -6.15 21.22 20.38
CA MET A 1 -5.47 20.72 19.17
C MET A 1 -6.58 20.27 18.25
N GLU A 2 -6.92 21.11 17.28
CA GLU A 2 -7.78 20.68 16.18
C GLU A 2 -6.96 19.70 15.36
N ILE A 3 -7.41 18.45 15.29
CA ILE A 3 -6.89 17.51 14.30
C ILE A 3 -7.38 18.07 12.97
N ASP A 4 -6.46 18.58 12.16
CA ASP A 4 -6.77 19.11 10.84
C ASP A 4 -7.33 17.94 10.01
N ASN A 5 -8.66 17.92 9.81
CA ASN A 5 -9.35 16.82 9.12
C ASN A 5 -8.77 16.56 7.73
N ASN A 6 -8.13 17.57 7.12
CA ASN A 6 -7.44 17.42 5.84
C ASN A 6 -6.21 16.49 5.94
N SER A 7 -5.42 16.61 7.01
CA SER A 7 -4.24 15.75 7.22
C SER A 7 -4.59 14.27 7.37
N LEU A 8 -5.77 13.97 7.93
CA LEU A 8 -6.27 12.60 8.04
C LEU A 8 -6.68 12.02 6.68
N ASP A 9 -7.26 12.84 5.80
CA ASP A 9 -7.69 12.43 4.45
C ASP A 9 -6.50 12.07 3.55
N ILE A 10 -5.39 12.81 3.61
CA ILE A 10 -4.21 12.53 2.78
C ILE A 10 -3.44 11.30 3.25
N VAL A 11 -3.31 11.08 4.56
CA VAL A 11 -2.68 9.86 5.10
C VAL A 11 -3.49 8.64 4.66
N THR A 12 -4.82 8.69 4.82
CA THR A 12 -5.72 7.63 4.37
C THR A 12 -5.57 7.39 2.86
N THR A 13 -5.50 8.45 2.07
CA THR A 13 -5.29 8.35 0.61
C THR A 13 -3.96 7.68 0.26
N ILE A 14 -2.87 8.05 0.93
CA ILE A 14 -1.55 7.45 0.71
C ILE A 14 -1.57 5.97 1.10
N GLU A 15 -2.21 5.60 2.21
CA GLU A 15 -2.38 4.20 2.62
C GLU A 15 -3.18 3.39 1.59
N GLU A 16 -4.29 3.93 1.08
CA GLU A 16 -5.12 3.29 0.06
C GLU A 16 -4.38 3.09 -1.26
N LEU A 17 -3.64 4.12 -1.72
CA LEU A 17 -2.84 4.04 -2.93
C LEU A 17 -1.68 3.04 -2.76
N THR A 18 -1.08 2.99 -1.57
CA THR A 18 -0.06 1.98 -1.22
C THR A 18 -0.65 0.58 -1.30
N TYR A 19 -1.83 0.35 -0.70
CA TYR A 19 -2.52 -0.93 -0.81
C TYR A 19 -2.83 -1.29 -2.27
N PHE A 20 -3.35 -0.35 -3.06
CA PHE A 20 -3.66 -0.58 -4.46
C PHE A 20 -2.42 -0.98 -5.27
N TYR A 21 -1.30 -0.27 -5.06
CA TYR A 21 -0.02 -0.57 -5.68
C TYR A 21 0.44 -1.99 -5.34
N VAL A 22 0.51 -2.32 -4.05
CA VAL A 22 0.98 -3.63 -3.58
C VAL A 22 0.07 -4.76 -4.06
N LYS A 23 -1.25 -4.58 -4.01
CA LYS A 23 -2.22 -5.55 -4.54
C LYS A 23 -2.01 -5.81 -6.04
N LYS A 24 -1.77 -4.77 -6.83
CA LYS A 24 -1.48 -4.90 -8.27
C LYS A 24 -0.22 -5.72 -8.49
N HIS A 25 0.84 -5.45 -7.74
CA HIS A 25 2.10 -6.17 -7.83
C HIS A 25 2.00 -7.61 -7.32
N TYR A 26 1.27 -7.86 -6.25
CA TYR A 26 0.96 -9.19 -5.74
C TYR A 26 0.23 -10.04 -6.79
N LYS A 27 -0.79 -9.48 -7.47
CA LYS A 27 -1.50 -10.19 -8.54
C LYS A 27 -0.57 -10.53 -9.71
N ARG A 28 0.33 -9.61 -10.05
CA ARG A 28 1.36 -9.84 -11.07
C ARG A 28 2.33 -10.95 -10.66
N TYR A 29 2.82 -10.92 -9.42
CA TYR A 29 3.68 -11.96 -8.86
C TYR A 29 3.00 -13.34 -8.93
N CYS A 30 1.73 -13.43 -8.53
CA CYS A 30 0.96 -14.67 -8.62
C CYS A 30 0.88 -15.19 -10.07
N LYS A 31 0.57 -14.29 -11.02
CA LYS A 31 0.51 -14.64 -12.45
C LYS A 31 1.85 -15.13 -13.00
N GLU A 32 2.94 -14.43 -12.70
CA GLU A 32 4.30 -14.77 -13.16
C GLU A 32 4.79 -16.11 -12.60
N ASN A 33 4.31 -16.50 -11.40
CA ASN A 33 4.66 -17.76 -10.75
C ASN A 33 3.61 -18.88 -10.94
N GLY A 34 2.58 -18.67 -11.77
CA GLY A 34 1.52 -19.67 -11.98
C GLY A 34 0.69 -19.99 -10.72
N LYS A 35 0.68 -19.11 -9.73
CA LYS A 35 -0.04 -19.28 -8.45
C LYS A 35 -1.39 -18.57 -8.49
N LYS A 36 -2.40 -19.15 -7.84
CA LYS A 36 -3.71 -18.49 -7.64
C LYS A 36 -3.70 -17.54 -6.44
N PHE A 37 -2.96 -17.90 -5.38
CA PHE A 37 -2.84 -17.13 -4.16
C PHE A 37 -1.54 -17.51 -3.41
N ILE A 38 -1.23 -16.82 -2.31
CA ILE A 38 -0.09 -17.07 -1.44
C ILE A 38 -0.63 -17.40 -0.03
N LEU A 39 -0.13 -18.49 0.55
CA LEU A 39 -0.46 -18.87 1.93
C LEU A 39 -0.05 -17.77 2.90
N LYS A 40 -0.85 -17.58 3.95
CA LYS A 40 -0.66 -16.50 4.94
C LYS A 40 0.76 -16.45 5.50
N GLU A 41 1.31 -17.60 5.86
CA GLU A 41 2.69 -17.73 6.39
C GLU A 41 3.79 -17.20 5.45
N ASN A 42 3.54 -17.14 4.14
CA ASN A 42 4.47 -16.67 3.13
C ASN A 42 4.12 -15.26 2.62
N LEU A 43 3.01 -14.68 3.08
CA LEU A 43 2.44 -13.47 2.50
C LEU A 43 3.27 -12.24 2.87
N LEU A 44 3.68 -12.13 4.15
CA LEU A 44 4.55 -11.05 4.61
C LEU A 44 5.85 -10.96 3.83
N GLU A 45 6.49 -12.10 3.52
CA GLU A 45 7.73 -12.13 2.73
C GLU A 45 7.50 -11.60 1.32
N VAL A 46 6.45 -12.08 0.65
CA VAL A 46 6.10 -11.63 -0.71
C VAL A 46 5.80 -10.13 -0.74
N ILE A 47 5.04 -9.62 0.22
CA ILE A 47 4.73 -8.20 0.33
C ILE A 47 5.98 -7.39 0.62
N THR A 48 6.81 -7.85 1.55
CA THR A 48 8.08 -7.21 1.87
C THR A 48 8.95 -7.09 0.63
N ASN A 49 9.07 -8.14 -0.18
CA ASN A 49 9.84 -8.11 -1.42
C ASN A 49 9.24 -7.16 -2.47
N ILE A 50 7.90 -7.16 -2.62
CA ILE A 50 7.20 -6.22 -3.50
C ILE A 50 7.48 -4.77 -3.12
N VAL A 51 7.41 -4.45 -1.83
CA VAL A 51 7.53 -3.07 -1.35
C VAL A 51 9.00 -2.65 -1.26
N LYS A 52 9.88 -3.50 -0.72
CA LYS A 52 11.31 -3.18 -0.54
C LYS A 52 12.02 -2.88 -1.86
N ASP A 53 11.76 -3.69 -2.89
CA ASP A 53 12.42 -3.50 -4.20
C ASP A 53 11.84 -2.31 -4.98
N LYS A 54 10.68 -1.80 -4.56
CA LYS A 54 9.88 -0.83 -5.32
C LYS A 54 9.37 0.32 -4.49
N PHE A 55 9.96 0.59 -3.32
CA PHE A 55 9.44 1.63 -2.44
C PHE A 55 9.51 3.01 -3.10
N GLY A 56 10.60 3.27 -3.83
CA GLY A 56 10.73 4.47 -4.68
C GLY A 56 9.66 4.54 -5.77
N ASP A 57 9.41 3.44 -6.49
CA ASP A 57 8.36 3.36 -7.52
C ASP A 57 6.95 3.52 -6.93
N CYS A 58 6.72 2.99 -5.74
CA CYS A 58 5.46 3.11 -4.99
C CYS A 58 5.24 4.57 -4.58
N LYS A 59 6.26 5.22 -4.00
CA LYS A 59 6.22 6.64 -3.66
C LYS A 59 5.94 7.50 -4.88
N GLN A 60 6.65 7.26 -5.98
CA GLN A 60 6.46 7.98 -7.24
C GLN A 60 5.05 7.79 -7.80
N TYR A 61 4.53 6.56 -7.80
CA TYR A 61 3.15 6.26 -8.21
C TYR A 61 2.11 7.03 -7.37
N ILE A 62 2.30 7.10 -6.07
CA ILE A 62 1.38 7.79 -5.15
C ILE A 62 1.41 9.30 -5.40
N ILE A 63 2.60 9.89 -5.53
CA ILE A 63 2.76 11.32 -5.86
C ILE A 63 2.04 11.64 -7.17
N GLU A 64 2.28 10.86 -8.23
CA GLU A 64 1.61 11.05 -9.53
C GLU A 64 0.09 10.95 -9.41
N LYS A 65 -0.43 10.04 -8.57
CA LYS A 65 -1.87 9.90 -8.36
C LYS A 65 -2.48 11.06 -7.60
N ILE A 66 -1.77 11.59 -6.60
CA ILE A 66 -2.20 12.76 -5.84
C ILE A 66 -2.18 14.01 -6.73
N GLU A 67 -1.11 14.21 -7.51
CA GLU A 67 -0.99 15.37 -8.42
C GLU A 67 -2.04 15.38 -9.53
N LEU A 68 -2.53 14.20 -9.95
CA LEU A 68 -3.60 14.08 -10.94
C LEU A 68 -5.00 14.29 -10.37
N ASP A 69 -5.18 14.15 -9.05
CA ASP A 69 -6.47 14.30 -8.41
C ASP A 69 -6.70 15.75 -7.97
N THR A 70 -7.44 16.50 -8.79
CA THR A 70 -7.77 17.91 -8.52
C THR A 70 -8.66 18.12 -7.30
N THR A 71 -9.21 17.04 -6.71
CA THR A 71 -10.03 17.10 -5.50
C THR A 71 -9.21 17.06 -4.23
N ILE A 72 -7.96 16.58 -4.33
CA ILE A 72 -7.00 16.64 -3.25
C ILE A 72 -6.44 18.05 -3.23
N THR A 73 -6.88 18.85 -2.25
CA THR A 73 -6.34 20.20 -1.99
C THR A 73 -4.82 20.13 -2.06
N ILE A 74 -4.20 20.95 -2.91
CA ILE A 74 -2.77 20.89 -3.26
C ILE A 74 -1.92 20.86 -1.98
N TYR A 75 -1.58 19.66 -1.51
CA TYR A 75 -0.62 19.52 -0.43
C TYR A 75 0.70 20.06 -0.95
N GLN A 76 1.33 20.92 -0.17
CA GLN A 76 2.69 21.29 -0.48
C GLN A 76 3.51 20.00 -0.44
N ARG A 77 4.24 19.68 -1.51
CA ARG A 77 5.03 18.45 -1.68
C ARG A 77 5.81 18.02 -0.42
N GLY A 78 6.24 18.98 0.39
CA GLY A 78 6.90 18.74 1.68
C GLY A 78 6.05 18.05 2.75
N GLU A 79 4.71 18.13 2.73
CA GLU A 79 3.83 17.39 3.65
C GLU A 79 3.69 15.92 3.23
N ILE A 80 3.56 15.67 1.92
CA ILE A 80 3.56 14.31 1.37
C ILE A 80 4.90 13.63 1.70
N ASP A 81 6.02 14.33 1.52
CA ASP A 81 7.34 13.79 1.86
C ASP A 81 7.47 13.42 3.34
N LYS A 82 6.93 14.22 4.26
CA LYS A 82 6.91 13.89 5.69
C LYS A 82 6.09 12.63 5.98
N ILE A 83 4.91 12.50 5.37
CA ILE A 83 4.08 11.29 5.54
C ILE A 83 4.83 10.05 5.04
N PHE A 84 5.56 10.16 3.92
CA PHE A 84 6.39 9.05 3.45
C PHE A 84 7.53 8.70 4.41
N ILE A 85 8.15 9.70 5.05
CA ILE A 85 9.17 9.46 6.08
C ILE A 85 8.56 8.74 7.27
N ASP A 86 7.41 9.19 7.77
CA ASP A 86 6.71 8.56 8.89
C ASP A 86 6.31 7.11 8.56
N ILE A 87 5.86 6.86 7.32
CA ILE A 87 5.53 5.52 6.81
C ILE A 87 6.78 4.64 6.68
N GLU A 88 7.92 5.20 6.27
CA GLU A 88 9.19 4.48 6.16
C GLU A 88 9.74 4.10 7.54
N ASP A 89 9.60 5.00 8.52
CA ASP A 89 9.95 4.76 9.91
C ASP A 89 9.07 3.67 10.54
N ASP A 90 7.80 3.57 10.15
CA ASP A 90 6.86 2.53 10.59
C ASP A 90 6.58 1.43 9.54
N ARG A 91 7.57 1.15 8.69
CA ARG A 91 7.49 0.18 7.58
C ARG A 91 6.99 -1.20 7.99
N ASP A 92 7.34 -1.67 9.18
CA ASP A 92 6.96 -3.01 9.64
C ASP A 92 5.45 -3.08 9.95
N THR A 93 4.90 -2.01 10.52
CA THR A 93 3.45 -1.87 10.74
C THR A 93 2.72 -1.74 9.41
N LEU A 94 3.26 -0.96 8.47
CA LEU A 94 2.72 -0.88 7.11
C LEU A 94 2.68 -2.28 6.45
N TYR A 95 3.76 -3.04 6.50
CA TYR A 95 3.85 -4.35 5.84
C TYR A 95 2.86 -5.35 6.44
N LYS A 96 2.73 -5.38 7.76
CA LYS A 96 1.71 -6.21 8.44
C LYS A 96 0.29 -5.77 8.08
N ARG A 97 0.03 -4.48 7.96
CA ARG A 97 -1.28 -3.98 7.54
C ARG A 97 -1.58 -4.39 6.10
N LEU A 98 -0.62 -4.25 5.19
CA LEU A 98 -0.75 -4.71 3.81
C LEU A 98 -0.97 -6.23 3.71
N GLU A 99 -0.27 -7.01 4.54
CA GLU A 99 -0.47 -8.46 4.68
C GLU A 99 -1.92 -8.76 5.04
N ASN A 100 -2.43 -8.17 6.11
CA ASN A 100 -3.81 -8.37 6.53
C ASN A 100 -4.83 -8.02 5.44
N ILE A 101 -4.64 -6.90 4.72
CA ILE A 101 -5.58 -6.50 3.67
C ILE A 101 -5.53 -7.47 2.47
N ILE A 102 -4.36 -8.00 2.13
CA ILE A 102 -4.24 -9.01 1.07
C ILE A 102 -4.80 -10.36 1.53
N ASP A 103 -4.55 -10.76 2.77
CA ASP A 103 -5.10 -11.98 3.39
C ASP A 103 -6.63 -11.96 3.39
N GLU A 104 -7.22 -10.83 3.80
CA GLU A 104 -8.66 -10.61 3.71
C GLU A 104 -9.18 -10.67 2.28
N PHE A 105 -8.46 -10.07 1.32
CA PHE A 105 -8.82 -10.13 -0.09
C PHE A 105 -8.81 -11.57 -0.60
N GLN A 106 -7.83 -12.39 -0.22
CA GLN A 106 -7.75 -13.80 -0.59
C GLN A 106 -8.90 -14.61 0.04
N SER A 107 -9.20 -14.36 1.31
CA SER A 107 -10.31 -14.96 2.04
C SER A 107 -11.65 -14.64 1.39
N LYS A 108 -11.93 -13.37 1.07
CA LYS A 108 -13.14 -12.93 0.36
C LYS A 108 -13.29 -13.52 -1.04
N LYS A 109 -12.21 -14.07 -1.61
CA LYS A 109 -12.22 -14.78 -2.90
C LYS A 109 -12.42 -16.29 -2.75
N GLY A 110 -12.51 -16.81 -1.52
CA GLY A 110 -12.69 -18.24 -1.24
C GLY A 110 -11.43 -19.05 -1.46
N PHE A 111 -10.23 -18.45 -1.36
CA PHE A 111 -8.99 -19.19 -1.60
C PHE A 111 -8.56 -20.10 -0.43
N TYR A 112 -9.06 -19.84 0.78
CA TYR A 112 -8.78 -20.64 1.98
C TYR A 112 -9.86 -21.66 2.31
N ASP A 113 -11.03 -21.56 1.67
CA ASP A 113 -12.11 -22.54 1.80
C ASP A 113 -11.83 -23.71 0.83
N LEU A 114 -10.88 -24.57 1.20
CA LEU A 114 -10.58 -25.84 0.53
C LEU A 114 -10.78 -27.01 1.49
#